data_AF-A0A7U9R554-F1
#
_entry.id   AF-A0A7U9R554-F1
#
_cell.length_a   1.000
_cell.length_b   1.000
_cell.length_c   1.000
_cell.angle_alpha   90.00
_cell.angle_beta   90.00
_cell.angle_gamma   90.00
#
_symmetry.space_group_name_H-M   'P 1'
#
loop_
_entity.id
_entity.type
_entity.pdbx_description
1 polymer ?
#
loop_
_entity_poly.entity_id
_entity_poly.type
_entity_poly.pdbx_seq_one_letter_code
_entity_poly.pdbx_strand_id
1 'polypeptide(L)'
;MNIKLQAGNSLLFGLRSPALNGGLKSTQQKMERQAKCENQVAFFEEKKSNLKNMECGTLEEIAEKLDMLHTYDDQIAAAKAQYNREQMSHALDEALEKGEKIADAVEKTKPKTPEERAEDLAKEALGIEEEEGMLEEALEEVSEIVEETAEASEALEETTEALADQVAKDAEALAQQTEEVLEGQETEGLEQQIERRYERFDMRA
;
A
#
# COMPACT_ATOMS: atom_id res chain seq x y z
N MET A 1 11.39 -6.35 -38.34
CA MET A 1 10.49 -7.51 -38.27
C MET A 1 9.38 -7.17 -37.29
N ASN A 2 8.14 -7.03 -37.77
CA ASN A 2 6.97 -6.70 -36.97
C ASN A 2 6.17 -7.97 -36.72
N ILE A 3 6.08 -8.41 -35.47
CA ILE A 3 5.22 -9.56 -35.11
C ILE A 3 3.90 -8.98 -34.60
N LYS A 4 2.85 -9.13 -35.40
CA LYS A 4 1.46 -8.93 -35.00
C LYS A 4 1.02 -10.19 -34.25
N LEU A 5 0.74 -10.10 -32.94
CA LEU A 5 0.03 -11.17 -32.21
C LEU A 5 -1.45 -11.08 -32.55
N GLN A 6 -1.92 -12.04 -33.33
CA GLN A 6 -3.30 -12.19 -33.74
C GLN A 6 -4.06 -12.96 -32.65
N ALA A 7 -5.13 -12.37 -32.16
CA ALA A 7 -6.05 -12.94 -31.18
C ALA A 7 -6.64 -14.27 -31.69
N GLY A 8 -6.44 -15.34 -30.92
CA GLY A 8 -7.02 -16.66 -31.14
C GLY A 8 -7.63 -17.18 -29.82
N ASN A 9 -8.94 -17.42 -29.85
CA ASN A 9 -9.80 -17.93 -28.79
C ASN A 9 -9.16 -18.96 -27.83
N SER A 10 -8.99 -18.56 -26.56
CA SER A 10 -8.99 -19.49 -25.42
C SER A 10 -10.37 -19.45 -24.75
N LEU A 11 -11.31 -20.20 -25.31
CA LEU A 11 -12.61 -20.53 -24.73
C LEU A 11 -12.44 -21.45 -23.51
N LEU A 12 -11.86 -20.91 -22.42
CA LEU A 12 -11.84 -21.53 -21.09
C LEU A 12 -12.12 -20.52 -19.96
N PHE A 13 -12.79 -19.40 -20.29
CA PHE A 13 -13.15 -18.34 -19.32
C PHE A 13 -14.63 -18.42 -18.88
N GLY A 14 -15.13 -19.65 -18.75
CA GLY A 14 -16.56 -19.94 -18.60
C GLY A 14 -16.90 -20.73 -17.35
N LEU A 15 -16.56 -20.21 -16.16
CA LEU A 15 -17.27 -20.55 -14.92
C LEU A 15 -17.28 -19.34 -13.98
N ARG A 16 -17.89 -18.25 -14.44
CA ARG A 16 -18.11 -17.04 -13.64
C ARG A 16 -19.35 -17.27 -12.76
N SER A 17 -19.18 -18.02 -11.69
CA SER A 17 -20.18 -18.12 -10.62
C SER A 17 -20.26 -16.76 -9.90
N PRO A 18 -21.44 -16.12 -9.80
CA PRO A 18 -21.59 -14.82 -9.14
C PRO A 18 -21.50 -14.88 -7.60
N ALA A 19 -21.17 -16.05 -7.03
CA ALA A 19 -20.94 -16.26 -5.60
C ALA A 19 -19.46 -16.06 -5.16
N LEU A 20 -18.55 -15.82 -6.12
CA LEU A 20 -17.13 -15.51 -5.89
C LEU A 20 -16.84 -14.01 -6.13
N ASN A 21 -17.69 -13.14 -5.60
CA ASN A 21 -17.59 -11.69 -5.85
C ASN A 21 -16.57 -10.98 -4.92
N GLY A 22 -15.70 -11.74 -4.25
CA GLY A 22 -14.48 -11.25 -3.63
C GLY A 22 -13.30 -11.90 -4.33
N GLY A 23 -12.49 -11.14 -5.07
CA GLY A 23 -11.22 -11.65 -5.58
C GLY A 23 -10.34 -12.18 -4.44
N LEU A 24 -9.38 -13.05 -4.77
CA LEU A 24 -8.38 -13.53 -3.80
C LEU A 24 -7.78 -12.34 -3.05
N LYS A 25 -7.63 -12.43 -1.72
CA LYS A 25 -7.18 -11.30 -0.89
C LYS A 25 -5.85 -10.72 -1.37
N SER A 26 -4.93 -11.56 -1.84
CA SER A 26 -3.67 -11.16 -2.49
C SER A 26 -3.89 -10.27 -3.72
N THR A 27 -4.92 -10.54 -4.53
CA THR A 27 -5.27 -9.70 -5.68
C THR A 27 -5.86 -8.35 -5.25
N GLN A 28 -6.62 -8.30 -4.16
CA GLN A 28 -7.15 -7.06 -3.60
C GLN A 28 -6.02 -6.21 -3.01
N GLN A 29 -5.18 -6.79 -2.15
CA GLN A 29 -4.02 -6.12 -1.56
C GLN A 29 -3.04 -5.61 -2.62
N LYS A 30 -2.84 -6.34 -3.72
CA LYS A 30 -2.04 -5.86 -4.84
C LYS A 30 -2.66 -4.65 -5.52
N MET A 31 -3.98 -4.66 -5.76
CA MET A 31 -4.68 -3.51 -6.33
C MET A 31 -4.63 -2.30 -5.39
N GLU A 32 -4.76 -2.50 -4.08
CA GLU A 32 -4.64 -1.43 -3.09
C GLU A 32 -3.24 -0.81 -3.06
N ARG A 33 -2.17 -1.64 -3.06
CA ARG A 33 -0.79 -1.15 -3.15
C ARG A 33 -0.54 -0.38 -4.44
N GLN A 34 -1.10 -0.85 -5.55
CA GLN A 34 -1.01 -0.17 -6.83
C GLN A 34 -1.75 1.18 -6.78
N ALA A 35 -2.98 1.21 -6.27
CA ALA A 35 -3.76 2.43 -6.12
C ALA A 35 -3.07 3.45 -5.20
N LYS A 36 -2.47 3.01 -4.08
CA LYS A 36 -1.66 3.86 -3.19
C LYS A 36 -0.49 4.50 -3.94
N CYS A 37 0.27 3.70 -4.69
CA CYS A 37 1.39 4.20 -5.51
C CYS A 37 0.90 5.18 -6.58
N GLU A 38 -0.17 4.85 -7.31
CA GLU A 38 -0.73 5.70 -8.37
C GLU A 38 -1.23 7.03 -7.80
N ASN A 39 -1.90 7.03 -6.66
CA ASN A 39 -2.36 8.24 -5.98
C ASN A 39 -1.19 9.14 -5.55
N GLN A 40 -0.13 8.56 -4.99
CA GLN A 40 1.07 9.33 -4.62
C GLN A 40 1.78 9.91 -5.84
N VAL A 41 1.93 9.13 -6.91
CA VAL A 41 2.53 9.60 -8.17
C VAL A 41 1.68 10.73 -8.76
N ALA A 42 0.35 10.56 -8.81
CA ALA A 42 -0.55 11.58 -9.33
C ALA A 42 -0.48 12.89 -8.54
N PHE A 43 -0.38 12.83 -7.21
CA PHE A 43 -0.21 14.00 -6.36
C PHE A 43 1.05 14.78 -6.70
N PHE A 44 2.20 14.11 -6.82
CA PHE A 44 3.45 14.78 -7.15
C PHE A 44 3.51 15.23 -8.62
N GLU A 45 2.88 14.51 -9.55
CA GLU A 45 2.72 14.94 -10.93
C GLU A 45 1.87 16.21 -11.02
N GLU A 46 0.81 16.34 -10.21
CA GLU A 46 0.01 17.55 -10.12
C GLU A 46 0.83 18.72 -9.57
N LYS A 47 1.57 18.51 -8.47
CA LYS A 47 2.48 19.54 -7.91
C LYS A 47 3.53 19.98 -8.92
N LYS A 48 4.13 19.04 -9.65
CA LYS A 48 5.08 19.32 -10.73
C LYS A 48 4.43 20.10 -11.87
N SER A 49 3.17 19.80 -12.21
CA SER A 49 2.43 20.56 -13.22
C SER A 49 2.15 22.00 -12.77
N ASN A 50 1.84 22.19 -11.48
CA ASN A 50 1.56 23.49 -10.88
C ASN A 50 2.81 24.38 -10.80
N LEU A 51 4.01 23.81 -10.72
CA LEU A 51 5.25 24.60 -10.85
C LEU A 51 5.30 25.40 -12.15
N LYS A 52 4.61 24.98 -13.23
CA LYS A 52 4.56 25.75 -14.47
C LYS A 52 3.87 27.12 -14.31
N ASN A 53 2.95 27.23 -13.36
CA ASN A 53 2.21 28.45 -13.08
C ASN A 53 2.95 29.40 -12.13
N MET A 54 4.03 28.94 -11.49
CA MET A 54 4.85 29.76 -10.60
C MET A 54 5.72 30.71 -11.42
N GLU A 55 5.45 32.00 -11.32
CA GLU A 55 6.29 33.06 -11.89
C GLU A 55 7.55 33.24 -11.04
N CYS A 56 8.70 33.46 -11.68
CA CYS A 56 9.97 33.72 -11.00
C CYS A 56 10.55 35.02 -11.55
N GLY A 57 10.82 35.98 -10.66
CA GLY A 57 11.41 37.28 -10.98
C GLY A 57 12.92 37.35 -10.69
N THR A 58 13.44 36.46 -9.85
CA THR A 58 14.85 36.44 -9.42
C THR A 58 15.56 35.14 -9.76
N LEU A 59 16.90 35.17 -9.76
CA LEU A 59 17.74 34.00 -10.02
C LEU A 59 17.65 32.97 -8.88
N GLU A 60 17.45 33.43 -7.65
CA GLU A 60 17.21 32.56 -6.49
C GLU A 60 15.87 31.80 -6.61
N GLU A 61 14.77 32.48 -6.97
CA GLU A 61 13.46 31.84 -7.17
C GLU A 61 13.48 30.77 -8.28
N ILE A 62 14.29 30.97 -9.32
CA ILE A 62 14.48 29.98 -10.38
C ILE A 62 15.22 28.74 -9.85
N ALA A 63 16.22 28.93 -8.99
CA ALA A 63 16.95 27.82 -8.37
C ALA A 63 16.04 27.02 -7.43
N GLU A 64 15.27 27.69 -6.57
CA GLU A 64 14.31 27.04 -5.67
C GLU A 64 13.25 26.24 -6.46
N LYS A 65 12.76 26.80 -7.58
CA LYS A 65 11.82 26.10 -8.46
C LYS A 65 12.42 24.84 -9.09
N LEU A 66 13.69 24.88 -9.47
CA LEU A 66 14.42 23.71 -9.97
C LEU A 66 14.61 22.66 -8.89
N ASP A 67 14.98 23.07 -7.67
CA ASP A 67 15.15 22.17 -6.54
C ASP A 67 13.82 21.49 -6.16
N MET A 68 12.71 22.24 -6.16
CA MET A 68 11.37 21.67 -5.97
C MET A 68 11.02 20.65 -7.06
N LEU A 69 11.34 20.94 -8.32
CA LEU A 69 11.09 20.03 -9.44
C LEU A 69 11.87 18.72 -9.29
N HIS A 70 13.15 18.80 -8.92
CA HIS A 70 13.97 17.61 -8.65
C HIS A 70 13.45 16.82 -7.45
N THR A 71 13.05 17.52 -6.38
CA THR A 71 12.48 16.89 -5.18
C THR A 71 11.21 16.09 -5.52
N TYR A 72 10.30 16.65 -6.33
CA TYR A 72 9.09 15.93 -6.75
C TYR A 72 9.41 14.73 -7.65
N ASP A 73 10.39 14.85 -8.54
CA ASP A 73 10.83 13.73 -9.37
C ASP A 73 11.45 12.60 -8.54
N ASP A 74 12.25 12.94 -7.53
CA ASP A 74 12.82 11.98 -6.59
C ASP A 74 11.73 11.30 -5.74
N GLN A 75 10.71 12.04 -5.31
CA GLN A 75 9.57 11.50 -4.57
C GLN A 75 8.72 10.55 -5.43
N ILE A 76 8.51 10.85 -6.72
CA ILE A 76 7.86 9.95 -7.68
C ILE A 76 8.68 8.67 -7.87
N ALA A 77 10.00 8.80 -7.99
CA ALA A 77 10.90 7.66 -8.13
C ALA A 77 10.90 6.79 -6.87
N ALA A 78 10.91 7.41 -5.69
CA ALA A 78 10.84 6.73 -4.40
C ALA A 78 9.52 5.96 -4.22
N ALA A 79 8.36 6.56 -4.55
CA ALA A 79 7.06 5.90 -4.49
C ALA A 79 7.01 4.64 -5.38
N LYS A 80 7.54 4.74 -6.62
CA LYS A 80 7.63 3.58 -7.54
C LYS A 80 8.60 2.51 -7.04
N ALA A 81 9.73 2.93 -6.46
CA ALA A 81 10.71 2.00 -5.89
C ALA A 81 10.14 1.27 -4.67
N GLN A 82 9.38 1.95 -3.82
CA GLN A 82 8.69 1.36 -2.68
C GLN A 82 7.67 0.31 -3.14
N TYR A 83 6.80 0.65 -4.11
CA TYR A 83 5.85 -0.31 -4.69
C TYR A 83 6.57 -1.56 -5.22
N ASN A 84 7.65 -1.38 -5.97
CA ASN A 84 8.43 -2.51 -6.49
C ASN A 84 9.02 -3.36 -5.36
N ARG A 85 9.55 -2.73 -4.31
CA ARG A 85 10.10 -3.44 -3.14
C ARG A 85 9.00 -4.26 -2.44
N GLU A 86 7.82 -3.70 -2.24
CA GLU A 86 6.68 -4.39 -1.64
C GLU A 86 6.18 -5.55 -2.51
N GLN A 87 6.12 -5.37 -3.83
CA GLN A 87 5.76 -6.46 -4.74
C GLN A 87 6.80 -7.58 -4.70
N MET A 88 8.08 -7.25 -4.64
CA MET A 88 9.16 -8.24 -4.53
C MET A 88 9.14 -8.97 -3.18
N SER A 89 8.86 -8.28 -2.06
CA SER A 89 8.73 -8.92 -0.74
C SER A 89 7.63 -9.97 -0.76
N HIS A 90 6.41 -9.57 -1.12
CA HIS A 90 5.28 -10.50 -1.17
C HIS A 90 5.53 -11.70 -2.09
N ALA A 91 6.15 -11.49 -3.24
CA ALA A 91 6.46 -12.59 -4.16
C ALA A 91 7.51 -13.56 -3.58
N LEU A 92 8.43 -13.07 -2.74
CA LEU A 92 9.41 -13.90 -2.05
C LEU A 92 8.75 -14.68 -0.91
N ASP A 93 7.89 -14.03 -0.13
CA ASP A 93 7.18 -14.68 0.98
C ASP A 93 6.29 -15.82 0.45
N GLU A 94 5.51 -15.58 -0.61
CA GLU A 94 4.71 -16.62 -1.27
C GLU A 94 5.57 -17.76 -1.86
N ALA A 95 6.80 -17.46 -2.31
CA ALA A 95 7.71 -18.46 -2.85
C ALA A 95 8.36 -19.31 -1.74
N LEU A 96 8.66 -18.70 -0.59
CA LEU A 96 9.17 -19.39 0.58
C LEU A 96 8.12 -20.35 1.14
N GLU A 97 6.89 -19.88 1.36
CA GLU A 97 5.79 -20.70 1.87
C GLU A 97 5.53 -21.92 0.95
N LYS A 98 5.49 -21.71 -0.37
CA LYS A 98 5.39 -22.82 -1.34
C LYS A 98 6.60 -23.76 -1.29
N GLY A 99 7.79 -23.21 -1.04
CA GLY A 99 9.02 -23.98 -0.89
C GLY A 99 8.99 -24.88 0.34
N GLU A 100 8.50 -24.38 1.46
CA GLU A 100 8.31 -25.12 2.71
C GLU A 100 7.30 -26.25 2.53
N LYS A 101 6.12 -25.95 1.97
CA LYS A 101 5.11 -26.97 1.64
C LYS A 101 5.65 -28.10 0.77
N ILE A 102 6.49 -27.76 -0.21
CA ILE A 102 7.14 -28.76 -1.07
C ILE A 102 8.20 -29.54 -0.30
N ALA A 103 8.99 -28.90 0.56
CA ALA A 103 10.00 -29.56 1.38
C ALA A 103 9.37 -30.57 2.34
N ASP A 104 8.26 -30.20 2.99
CA ASP A 104 7.51 -31.07 3.91
C ASP A 104 6.87 -32.24 3.15
N ALA A 105 6.26 -31.98 1.99
CA ALA A 105 5.74 -33.05 1.14
C ALA A 105 6.86 -34.00 0.67
N VAL A 106 8.05 -33.48 0.34
CA VAL A 106 9.20 -34.31 -0.02
C VAL A 106 9.69 -35.13 1.18
N GLU A 107 9.69 -34.57 2.40
CA GLU A 107 10.00 -35.32 3.60
C GLU A 107 9.02 -36.46 3.85
N LYS A 108 7.71 -36.19 3.75
CA LYS A 108 6.64 -37.19 3.88
C LYS A 108 6.75 -38.32 2.84
N THR A 109 7.40 -38.08 1.68
CA THR A 109 7.63 -39.11 0.65
C THR A 109 8.94 -39.89 0.77
N LYS A 110 9.82 -39.53 1.72
CA LYS A 110 11.06 -40.30 1.95
C LYS A 110 10.72 -41.72 2.44
N PRO A 111 11.53 -42.73 2.08
CA PRO A 111 11.29 -44.10 2.54
C PRO A 111 11.44 -44.19 4.06
N LYS A 112 10.40 -44.72 4.73
CA LYS A 112 10.36 -44.89 6.18
C LYS A 112 11.58 -45.64 6.73
N THR A 113 12.12 -45.12 7.82
CA THR A 113 13.23 -45.72 8.56
C THR A 113 12.79 -47.06 9.21
N PRO A 114 13.72 -47.96 9.57
CA PRO A 114 13.36 -49.22 10.22
C PRO A 114 12.68 -49.05 11.59
N GLU A 115 12.93 -47.95 12.29
CA GLU A 115 12.27 -47.61 13.56
C GLU A 115 10.82 -47.16 13.33
N GLU A 116 10.57 -46.24 12.38
CA GLU A 116 9.22 -45.82 12.01
C GLU A 116 8.36 -46.99 11.51
N ARG A 117 8.94 -47.91 10.72
CA ARG A 117 8.25 -49.13 10.31
C ARG A 117 7.91 -50.07 11.46
N ALA A 118 8.70 -50.08 12.52
CA ALA A 118 8.43 -50.89 13.71
C ALA A 118 7.34 -50.25 14.59
N GLU A 119 7.33 -48.93 14.68
CA GLU A 119 6.24 -48.18 15.32
C GLU A 119 4.91 -48.34 14.58
N ASP A 120 4.90 -48.26 13.25
CA ASP A 120 3.70 -48.48 12.45
C ASP A 120 3.12 -49.88 12.70
N LEU A 121 3.97 -50.90 12.74
CA LEU A 121 3.55 -52.28 13.04
C LEU A 121 2.96 -52.40 14.46
N ALA A 122 3.51 -51.65 15.41
CA ALA A 122 3.01 -51.62 16.79
C ALA A 122 1.67 -50.88 16.89
N LYS A 123 1.49 -49.78 16.16
CA LYS A 123 0.23 -49.01 16.08
C LYS A 123 -0.88 -49.83 15.41
N GLU A 124 -0.57 -50.51 14.31
CA GLU A 124 -1.49 -51.43 13.63
C GLU A 124 -1.90 -52.59 14.53
N ALA A 125 -0.95 -53.17 15.29
CA ALA A 125 -1.24 -54.23 16.26
C ALA A 125 -2.08 -53.76 17.47
N LEU A 126 -2.00 -52.48 17.82
CA LEU A 126 -2.83 -51.84 18.85
C LEU A 126 -4.22 -51.44 18.33
N GLY A 127 -4.48 -51.55 17.03
CA GLY A 127 -5.74 -51.14 16.40
C GLY A 127 -5.93 -49.62 16.35
N ILE A 128 -4.84 -48.85 16.37
CA ILE A 128 -4.84 -47.40 16.16
C ILE A 128 -4.62 -47.19 14.66
N GLU A 129 -5.70 -47.03 13.90
CA GLU A 129 -5.64 -46.78 12.45
C GLU A 129 -5.17 -45.34 12.15
N GLU A 130 -4.54 -45.14 10.97
CA GLU A 130 -3.99 -43.86 10.46
C GLU A 130 -5.02 -42.72 10.25
N GLU A 131 -6.24 -42.80 10.80
CA GLU A 131 -7.20 -41.66 10.80
C GLU A 131 -6.64 -40.42 11.52
N GLU A 132 -5.66 -40.62 12.40
CA GLU A 132 -4.90 -39.52 13.06
C GLU A 132 -4.19 -38.63 12.02
N GLY A 133 -3.67 -39.20 10.93
CA GLY A 133 -2.98 -38.42 9.89
C GLY A 133 -3.91 -37.50 9.09
N MET A 134 -5.16 -37.90 8.88
CA MET A 134 -6.16 -37.06 8.21
C MET A 134 -6.66 -35.92 9.11
N LEU A 135 -6.79 -36.19 10.41
CA LEU A 135 -7.17 -35.16 11.38
C LEU A 135 -6.03 -34.18 11.62
N GLU A 136 -4.78 -34.65 11.64
CA GLU A 136 -3.59 -33.82 11.77
C GLU A 136 -3.39 -32.92 10.55
N GLU A 137 -3.56 -33.44 9.33
CA GLU A 137 -3.56 -32.64 8.09
C GLU A 137 -4.66 -31.56 8.10
N ALA A 138 -5.86 -31.90 8.56
CA ALA A 138 -6.96 -30.94 8.68
C ALA A 138 -6.68 -29.89 9.77
N LEU A 139 -5.96 -30.24 10.83
CA LEU A 139 -5.55 -29.31 11.89
C LEU A 139 -4.42 -28.38 11.43
N GLU A 140 -3.48 -28.90 10.64
CA GLU A 140 -2.44 -28.13 9.95
C GLU A 140 -3.08 -27.09 9.01
N GLU A 141 -4.04 -27.50 8.18
CA GLU A 141 -4.78 -26.60 7.27
C GLU A 141 -5.56 -25.53 8.05
N VAL A 142 -6.21 -25.90 9.16
CA VAL A 142 -6.90 -24.95 10.03
C VAL A 142 -5.92 -23.98 10.70
N SER A 143 -4.76 -24.45 11.12
CA SER A 143 -3.71 -23.61 11.72
C SER A 143 -3.19 -22.58 10.71
N GLU A 144 -2.95 -23.02 9.47
CA GLU A 144 -2.48 -22.16 8.38
C GLU A 144 -3.53 -21.08 8.03
N ILE A 145 -4.82 -21.44 8.00
CA ILE A 145 -5.91 -20.47 7.85
C ILE A 145 -5.92 -19.46 9.01
N VAL A 146 -5.65 -19.90 10.24
CA VAL A 146 -5.62 -19.02 11.42
C VAL A 146 -4.44 -18.04 11.34
N GLU A 147 -3.25 -18.50 10.93
CA GLU A 147 -2.08 -17.63 10.73
C GLU A 147 -2.32 -16.61 9.61
N GLU A 148 -2.82 -17.05 8.44
CA GLU A 148 -3.16 -16.13 7.35
C GLU A 148 -4.22 -15.11 7.79
N THR A 149 -5.15 -15.50 8.67
CA THR A 149 -6.16 -14.61 9.26
C THR A 149 -5.59 -13.65 10.29
N ALA A 150 -4.54 -14.04 11.02
CA ALA A 150 -3.86 -13.19 11.99
C ALA A 150 -3.01 -12.12 11.29
N GLU A 151 -2.19 -12.49 10.31
CA GLU A 151 -1.40 -11.55 9.49
C GLU A 151 -2.32 -10.56 8.75
N ALA A 152 -3.43 -11.07 8.24
CA ALA A 152 -4.52 -10.30 7.68
C ALA A 152 -5.09 -9.23 8.62
N SER A 153 -5.13 -9.51 9.92
CA SER A 153 -5.61 -8.60 10.95
C SER A 153 -4.57 -7.54 11.28
N GLU A 154 -3.30 -7.94 11.42
CA GLU A 154 -2.18 -7.01 11.66
C GLU A 154 -2.03 -6.00 10.53
N ALA A 155 -2.09 -6.46 9.27
CA ALA A 155 -2.05 -5.58 8.10
C ALA A 155 -3.23 -4.60 8.07
N LEU A 156 -4.40 -5.02 8.52
CA LEU A 156 -5.55 -4.13 8.64
C LEU A 156 -5.29 -3.05 9.72
N GLU A 157 -4.74 -3.46 10.86
CA GLU A 157 -4.41 -2.58 11.98
C GLU A 157 -3.39 -1.50 11.57
N GLU A 158 -2.30 -1.87 10.90
CA GLU A 158 -1.33 -0.92 10.34
C GLU A 158 -1.97 0.07 9.35
N THR A 159 -2.86 -0.42 8.47
CA THR A 159 -3.55 0.50 7.54
C THR A 159 -4.49 1.46 8.24
N THR A 160 -5.14 1.02 9.34
CA THR A 160 -6.01 1.90 10.14
C THR A 160 -5.22 2.93 10.93
N GLU A 161 -4.05 2.57 11.48
CA GLU A 161 -3.17 3.52 12.15
C GLU A 161 -2.61 4.56 11.16
N ALA A 162 -2.14 4.12 9.99
CA ALA A 162 -1.65 5.03 8.96
C ALA A 162 -2.73 6.03 8.49
N LEU A 163 -3.99 5.58 8.36
CA LEU A 163 -5.13 6.44 8.05
C LEU A 163 -5.43 7.42 9.19
N ALA A 164 -5.39 6.97 10.45
CA ALA A 164 -5.62 7.83 11.61
C ALA A 164 -4.56 8.95 11.72
N ASP A 165 -3.29 8.62 11.50
CA ASP A 165 -2.18 9.57 11.48
C ASP A 165 -2.33 10.60 10.34
N GLN A 166 -2.81 10.15 9.18
CA GLN A 166 -3.01 11.03 8.04
C GLN A 166 -4.18 12.00 8.27
N VAL A 167 -5.29 11.51 8.87
CA VAL A 167 -6.41 12.36 9.27
C VAL A 167 -6.01 13.38 10.34
N ALA A 168 -5.14 13.00 11.28
CA ALA A 168 -4.62 13.93 12.29
C ALA A 168 -3.78 15.06 11.66
N LYS A 169 -2.88 14.72 10.73
CA LYS A 169 -2.05 15.70 10.01
C LYS A 169 -2.89 16.63 9.13
N ASP A 170 -3.91 16.09 8.46
CA ASP A 170 -4.81 16.88 7.62
C ASP A 170 -5.67 17.84 8.47
N ALA A 171 -6.11 17.42 9.65
CA ALA A 171 -6.84 18.29 10.58
C ALA A 171 -5.97 19.42 11.13
N GLU A 172 -4.71 19.16 11.43
CA GLU A 172 -3.75 20.15 11.94
C GLU A 172 -3.37 21.17 10.86
N ALA A 173 -3.16 20.72 9.61
CA ALA A 173 -2.94 21.60 8.46
C ALA A 173 -4.15 22.50 8.16
N LEU A 174 -5.36 21.96 8.30
CA LEU A 174 -6.60 22.73 8.12
C LEU A 174 -6.76 23.80 9.22
N ALA A 175 -6.44 23.47 10.47
CA ALA A 175 -6.49 24.40 11.58
C ALA A 175 -5.52 25.58 11.38
N GLN A 176 -4.28 25.30 10.96
CA GLN A 176 -3.28 26.34 10.66
C GLN A 176 -3.72 27.24 9.51
N GLN A 177 -4.28 26.67 8.43
CA GLN A 177 -4.85 27.46 7.33
C GLN A 177 -6.00 28.36 7.79
N THR A 178 -6.87 27.87 8.66
CA THR A 178 -7.98 28.69 9.17
C THR A 178 -7.52 29.83 10.08
N GLU A 179 -6.46 29.61 10.86
CA GLU A 179 -5.87 30.63 11.75
C GLU A 179 -5.15 31.72 10.95
N GLU A 180 -4.37 31.34 9.94
CA GLU A 180 -3.69 32.28 9.04
C GLU A 180 -4.69 33.15 8.24
N VAL A 181 -5.81 32.58 7.80
CA VAL A 181 -6.89 33.32 7.13
C VAL A 181 -7.58 34.30 8.08
N LEU A 182 -7.78 33.93 9.34
CA LEU A 182 -8.39 34.82 10.35
C LEU A 182 -7.46 35.99 10.69
N GLU A 183 -6.16 35.75 10.90
CA GLU A 183 -5.19 36.81 11.16
C GLU A 183 -5.01 37.76 9.97
N GLY A 184 -5.05 37.25 8.74
CA GLY A 184 -5.04 38.06 7.51
C GLY A 184 -6.27 38.97 7.41
N GLN A 185 -7.46 38.48 7.76
CA GLN A 185 -8.69 39.30 7.74
C GLN A 185 -8.71 40.38 8.83
N GLU A 186 -8.15 40.10 10.01
CA GLU A 186 -8.05 41.08 11.09
C GLU A 186 -7.06 42.21 10.76
N THR A 187 -5.92 41.87 10.16
CA THR A 187 -4.90 42.84 9.74
C THR A 187 -5.41 43.75 8.61
N GLU A 188 -6.04 43.19 7.58
CA GLU A 188 -6.68 43.96 6.50
C GLU A 188 -7.81 44.88 7.02
N GLY A 189 -8.61 44.38 7.98
CA GLY A 189 -9.67 45.17 8.61
C GLY A 189 -9.15 46.35 9.43
N LEU A 190 -8.01 46.18 10.10
CA LEU A 190 -7.32 47.24 10.85
C LEU A 190 -6.68 48.28 9.90
N GLU A 191 -6.03 47.85 8.82
CA GLU A 191 -5.47 48.76 7.81
C GLU A 191 -6.55 49.63 7.16
N GLN A 192 -7.68 49.04 6.76
CA GLN A 192 -8.82 49.80 6.22
C GLN A 192 -9.45 50.77 7.23
N GLN A 193 -9.35 50.49 8.54
CA GLN A 193 -9.77 51.46 9.57
C GLN A 193 -8.76 52.59 9.76
N ILE A 194 -7.46 52.30 9.70
CA ILE A 194 -6.40 53.31 9.80
C ILE A 194 -6.45 54.24 8.60
N GLU A 195 -6.61 53.70 7.39
CA GLU A 195 -6.69 54.47 6.14
C GLU A 195 -7.93 55.38 6.10
N ARG A 196 -9.08 54.90 6.56
CA ARG A 196 -10.29 55.73 6.71
C ARG A 196 -10.18 56.82 7.77
N ARG A 197 -9.31 56.65 8.77
CA ARG A 197 -9.12 57.62 9.86
C ARG A 197 -8.08 58.69 9.50
N TYR A 198 -7.22 58.43 8.52
CA TYR A 198 -6.15 59.33 8.10
C TYR A 198 -6.55 60.15 6.86
N GLU A 199 -7.38 61.19 7.05
CA GLU A 199 -7.55 62.22 6.01
C GLU A 199 -6.32 63.12 5.96
N ARG A 200 -5.75 63.31 4.76
CA ARG A 200 -4.55 64.13 4.56
C ARG A 200 -4.84 65.58 4.97
N PHE A 201 -4.23 66.01 6.07
CA PHE A 201 -4.23 67.40 6.51
C PHE A 201 -3.41 68.26 5.52
N ASP A 202 -4.08 69.03 4.68
CA ASP A 202 -3.45 69.89 3.68
C ASP A 202 -2.86 71.15 4.34
N MET A 203 -1.55 71.15 4.58
CA MET A 203 -0.80 72.28 5.15
C MET A 203 -0.42 73.31 4.07
N ARG A 204 -1.40 73.85 3.36
CA ARG A 204 -1.26 75.06 2.55
C ARG A 204 -2.47 75.98 2.74
N ALA A 205 -2.36 76.86 3.74
CA ALA A 205 -3.17 78.07 3.88
C ALA A 205 -2.26 79.21 4.33
#